data_AF-A0A562HEY5-F1
#
_entry.id   AF-A0A562HEY5-F1
#
_cell.length_a   1.000
_cell.length_b   1.000
_cell.length_c   1.000
_cell.angle_alpha   90.00
_cell.angle_beta   90.00
_cell.angle_gamma   90.00
#
_symmetry.space_group_name_H-M   'P 1'
#
loop_
_entity.id
_entity.type
_entity.pdbx_description
1 polymer ?
#
loop_
_entity_poly.entity_id
_entity_poly.type
_entity_poly.pdbx_seq_one_letter_code
_entity_poly.pdbx_strand_id
1 'polypeptide(L)' 'MGNWFTLDQIDTDTHIISEYRYWEETHCYLLEGGDRCLLIDTGLDDKQQVLDLLVTTMESVSDKMNITWKI' A
#
# COMPACT_ATOMS: atom_id res chain seq x y z
N MET A 1 -12.97 -11.17 -3.19
CA MET A 1 -12.10 -11.38 -2.01
C MET A 1 -12.54 -10.39 -0.96
N GLY A 2 -12.72 -10.81 0.29
CA GLY A 2 -13.20 -9.90 1.34
C GLY A 2 -12.14 -8.84 1.63
N ASN A 3 -12.53 -7.59 1.89
CA ASN A 3 -11.61 -6.55 2.35
C ASN A 3 -11.03 -6.96 3.71
N TRP A 4 -9.84 -7.56 3.71
CA TRP A 4 -9.02 -7.79 4.91
C TRP A 4 -8.21 -6.55 5.26
N PHE A 5 -7.94 -5.72 4.26
CA PHE A 5 -7.14 -4.51 4.37
C PHE A 5 -7.99 -3.25 4.18
N THR A 6 -7.64 -2.17 4.87
CA THR A 6 -8.04 -0.82 4.49
C THR A 6 -6.84 -0.09 3.90
N LEU A 7 -7.12 0.86 3.02
CA LEU A 7 -6.14 1.79 2.48
C LEU A 7 -6.67 3.20 2.78
N ASP A 8 -6.00 3.90 3.68
CA ASP A 8 -6.38 5.24 4.10
C ASP A 8 -5.25 6.22 3.78
N GLN A 9 -5.60 7.39 3.27
CA GLN A 9 -4.63 8.47 3.06
C GLN A 9 -4.51 9.29 4.36
N ILE A 10 -3.28 9.39 4.89
CA ILE A 10 -3.01 10.11 6.15
C ILE A 10 -2.23 11.41 5.94
N ASP A 11 -1.58 11.56 4.78
CA ASP A 11 -0.96 12.81 4.31
C ASP A 11 -0.97 12.84 2.77
N THR A 12 -0.60 13.98 2.17
CA THR A 12 -0.55 14.27 0.74
C THR A 12 0.09 13.14 -0.07
N ASP A 13 1.20 12.61 0.43
CA ASP A 13 2.01 11.57 -0.21
C ASP A 13 2.23 10.37 0.73
N THR A 14 1.31 10.13 1.66
CA THR A 14 1.43 9.05 2.65
C THR A 14 0.12 8.32 2.87
N HIS A 15 0.19 7.01 2.72
CA HIS A 15 -0.93 6.10 2.90
C HIS A 15 -0.61 5.08 3.99
N ILE A 16 -1.65 4.66 4.71
CA ILE A 16 -1.61 3.54 5.64
C ILE A 16 -2.42 2.39 5.08
N ILE A 17 -1.83 1.19 5.16
CA ILE A 17 -2.46 -0.08 4.87
C ILE A 17 -2.67 -0.78 6.20
N SER A 18 -3.91 -1.09 6.55
CA SER A 18 -4.23 -1.65 7.88
C SER A 18 -4.90 -3.02 7.77
N GLU A 19 -4.47 -3.98 8.58
CA GLU A 19 -5.06 -5.31 8.70
C GLU A 19 -5.72 -5.52 10.06
N TYR A 20 -7.04 -5.32 10.14
CA TYR A 20 -7.77 -5.36 11.43
C TYR A 20 -8.29 -6.76 11.84
N ARG A 21 -7.94 -7.82 11.10
CA ARG A 21 -8.49 -9.17 11.34
C ARG A 21 -7.64 -10.05 12.26
N TYR A 22 -6.45 -9.57 12.61
CA TYR A 22 -5.57 -10.21 13.60
C TYR A 22 -5.46 -9.36 14.86
N TRP A 23 -5.07 -10.00 15.95
CA TRP A 23 -4.89 -9.35 17.24
C TRP A 23 -3.81 -8.25 17.23
N GLU A 24 -2.87 -8.32 16.28
CA GLU A 24 -1.78 -7.35 16.11
C GLU A 24 -2.23 -6.05 15.44
N GLU A 25 -3.38 -6.07 14.73
CA GLU A 25 -3.90 -4.95 13.94
C GLU A 25 -2.79 -4.24 13.13
N THR A 26 -2.04 -5.03 12.37
CA THR A 26 -0.79 -4.58 11.76
C THR A 26 -1.01 -3.48 10.72
N HIS A 27 -0.07 -2.54 10.66
CA HIS A 27 -0.10 -1.41 9.74
C HIS A 27 1.19 -1.33 8.92
N CYS A 28 1.06 -1.11 7.61
CA CYS A 28 2.17 -0.68 6.76
C CYS A 28 1.98 0.77 6.32
N TYR A 29 3.08 1.42 5.98
CA TYR A 29 3.05 2.78 5.43
C TYR A 29 3.62 2.79 4.02
N LEU A 30 2.87 3.37 3.09
CA LEU A 30 3.35 3.65 1.75
C LEU A 30 3.62 5.15 1.63
N LEU A 31 4.88 5.50 1.39
CA LEU A 31 5.30 6.86 1.10
C LEU A 31 5.49 7.02 -0.40
N GLU A 32 4.75 7.96 -0.98
CA GLU A 32 4.90 8.37 -2.37
C GLU A 32 6.03 9.40 -2.48
N GLY A 33 7.02 9.11 -3.30
CA GLY A 33 7.99 10.09 -3.78
C GLY A 33 7.73 10.40 -5.24
N GLY A 34 8.36 11.47 -5.75
CA GLY A 34 8.17 11.91 -7.13
C GLY A 34 8.42 10.83 -8.18
N ASP A 35 9.44 9.99 -7.98
CA ASP A 35 9.85 8.95 -8.94
C ASP A 35 9.85 7.53 -8.36
N ARG A 36 9.52 7.35 -7.08
CA ARG A 36 9.57 6.05 -6.38
C ARG A 36 8.63 6.06 -5.19
N CYS A 37 8.12 4.89 -4.81
CA CYS A 37 7.44 4.72 -3.52
C CYS A 37 8.29 3.87 -2.57
N LEU A 38 8.09 4.08 -1.27
CA LEU A 38 8.71 3.30 -0.19
C LEU A 38 7.61 2.66 0.64
N LEU A 39 7.62 1.33 0.73
CA LEU A 39 6.80 0.61 1.70
C LEU A 39 7.60 0.39 2.98
N ILE A 40 7.05 0.82 4.12
CA ILE A 40 7.63 0.65 5.45
C ILE A 40 6.77 -0.35 6.23
N ASP A 41 7.48 -1.25 6.91
CA ASP A 41 6.95 -2.27 7.83
C ASP A 41 6.08 -3.34 7.16
N THR A 42 6.70 -4.36 6.53
CA THR A 42 5.96 -5.44 5.86
C THR A 42 5.50 -6.55 6.82
N GLY A 43 5.19 -6.23 8.08
CA GLY A 43 4.74 -7.19 9.09
C GLY A 43 3.40 -7.89 8.79
N LEU A 44 2.84 -7.70 7.60
CA LEU A 44 1.61 -8.33 7.14
C LEU A 44 1.87 -9.79 6.76
N ASP A 45 1.08 -10.69 7.34
CA ASP A 45 1.26 -12.13 7.23
C ASP A 45 0.95 -12.67 5.83
N ASP A 46 -0.03 -12.09 5.13
CA ASP A 46 -0.39 -12.49 3.76
C ASP A 46 0.29 -11.63 2.70
N LYS A 47 1.55 -11.99 2.41
CA LYS A 47 2.39 -11.30 1.42
C LYS A 47 1.77 -11.20 0.03
N GLN A 48 0.87 -12.11 -0.37
CA GLN A 48 0.22 -12.04 -1.69
C GLN A 48 -0.82 -10.93 -1.73
N GLN A 49 -1.64 -10.80 -0.69
CA GLN A 49 -2.62 -9.71 -0.61
C GLN A 49 -1.93 -8.34 -0.46
N VAL A 50 -0.79 -8.29 0.24
CA VAL A 50 0.06 -7.08 0.29
C VAL A 50 0.57 -6.71 -1.10
N LEU A 51 1.03 -7.69 -1.86
CA LEU A 51 1.52 -7.45 -3.23
C LEU A 51 0.39 -6.95 -4.13
N ASP A 52 -0.80 -7.55 -4.05
CA ASP A 52 -1.96 -7.15 -4.85
C ASP A 52 -2.41 -5.71 -4.49
N LEU A 53 -2.38 -5.35 -3.20
CA LEU A 53 -2.69 -4.00 -2.75
C LEU A 53 -1.61 -3.01 -3.17
N LEU A 54 -0.33 -3.36 -3.03
CA LEU A 54 0.80 -2.57 -3.53
C LEU A 54 0.67 -2.31 -5.02
N VAL A 55 0.34 -3.32 -5.82
CA VAL A 55 0.14 -3.17 -7.27
C VAL A 55 -1.03 -2.23 -7.54
N THR A 56 -2.17 -2.42 -6.88
CA THR A 56 -3.34 -1.55 -7.04
C THR A 56 -3.04 -0.10 -6.67
N THR A 57 -2.37 0.13 -5.54
CA THR A 57 -1.98 1.48 -5.11
C THR A 57 -0.93 2.06 -6.05
N MET A 58 0.06 1.26 -6.46
CA MET A 58 1.07 1.68 -7.44
C MET A 58 0.42 2.06 -8.77
N GLU A 59 -0.53 1.29 -9.30
CA GLU A 59 -1.30 1.63 -10.50
C GLU A 59 -2.02 2.98 -10.33
N SER A 60 -2.71 3.17 -9.20
CA SER A 60 -3.37 4.46 -8.89
C SER A 60 -2.38 5.63 -8.81
N VAL A 61 -1.18 5.42 -8.27
CA VAL A 61 -0.11 6.43 -8.19
C VAL A 61 0.53 6.68 -9.56
N SER A 62 0.69 5.63 -10.36
CA SER A 62 1.23 5.67 -11.73
C SER A 62 0.43 6.62 -12.60
N ASP A 63 -0.90 6.48 -12.53
CA ASP A 63 -1.85 7.29 -13.29
C ASP A 63 -1.81 8.75 -12.84
N LYS A 64 -1.69 9.00 -11.53
CA LYS A 64 -1.57 10.34 -10.95
C LYS A 64 -0.25 11.03 -11.36
N MET A 65 0.84 10.28 -11.43
CA MET A 65 2.19 10.82 -11.66
C MET A 65 2.63 10.77 -13.14
N ASN A 66 1.86 10.14 -14.03
CA ASN A 66 2.23 9.89 -15.43
C ASN A 66 3.57 9.14 -15.56
N ILE A 67 3.78 8.13 -14.70
CA ILE A 67 5.00 7.32 -14.69
C ILE A 67 4.63 5.90 -15.12
N THR A 68 5.45 5.33 -16.01
CA THR A 68 5.32 3.93 -16.42
C THR A 68 6.23 3.06 -15.54
N TRP A 69 5.64 2.09 -14.86
CA TRP A 69 6.37 1.13 -14.03
C TRP A 69 6.20 -0.27 -14.60
N LYS A 70 7.20 -1.14 -14.41
CA LYS A 70 7.13 -2.56 -14.78
C LYS A 70 7.50 -3.38 -13.54
N ILE A 71 6.68 -4.39 -13.24
CA ILE A 71 7.01 -5.48 -12.32
C ILE A 71 8.05 -6.40 -12.97
#